data_AF-A0A949AGR4-F1
#
_entry.id   AF-A0A949AGR4-F1
#
_cell.length_a   1.000
_cell.length_b   1.000
_cell.length_c   1.000
_cell.angle_alpha   90.00
_cell.angle_beta   90.00
_cell.angle_gamma   90.00
#
_symmetry.space_group_name_H-M   'P 1'
#
loop_
_entity.id
_entity.type
_entity.pdbx_description
1 polymer ?
#
loop_
_entity_poly.entity_id
_entity_poly.type
_entity_poly.pdbx_seq_one_letter_code
_entity_poly.pdbx_strand_id
1 'polypeptide(L)'
;MNRKIKENIGLVIFGMFICFIFLEISMRLGGQALLFFQESKNKAFLDAKDNIKILCLGESTTARGGEESWPSQLEYILNVRSINKKFKVFNKGIEGVESSVILSNLEQNIEKYQPNVVVVMMGVNDNPGTIKYEDNFKTGTLLFLKGFRVYKLIKTIWSNIENKIMTMRTMDLIYQVDAFEDV
;
A
#
# COMPACT_ATOMS: atom_id res chain seq x y z
N MET A 1 43.37 12.32 -13.89
CA MET A 1 42.46 12.46 -12.73
C MET A 1 43.17 12.00 -11.47
N ASN A 2 43.30 12.88 -10.47
CA ASN A 2 44.09 12.66 -9.25
C ASN A 2 43.55 11.49 -8.41
N ARG A 3 44.42 10.63 -7.87
CA ARG A 3 44.04 9.45 -7.06
C ARG A 3 43.15 9.82 -5.87
N LYS A 4 43.46 10.94 -5.19
CA LYS A 4 42.64 11.48 -4.10
C LYS A 4 41.22 11.86 -4.55
N ILE A 5 41.07 12.36 -5.77
CA ILE A 5 39.75 12.72 -6.32
C ILE A 5 38.91 11.45 -6.57
N LYS A 6 39.53 10.38 -7.07
CA LYS A 6 38.86 9.07 -7.23
C LYS A 6 38.40 8.48 -5.90
N GLU A 7 39.26 8.53 -4.88
CA GLU A 7 38.96 8.04 -3.53
C GLU A 7 37.80 8.83 -2.90
N ASN A 8 37.81 10.17 -3.02
CA ASN A 8 36.73 11.02 -2.51
C ASN A 8 35.39 10.77 -3.23
N ILE A 9 35.40 10.63 -4.56
CA ILE A 9 34.19 10.30 -5.33
C ILE A 9 33.64 8.92 -4.90
N GLY A 10 34.52 7.94 -4.71
CA GLY A 10 34.13 6.61 -4.23
C GLY A 10 33.43 6.66 -2.86
N LEU A 11 33.98 7.43 -1.92
CA LEU A 11 33.38 7.62 -0.60
C LEU A 11 32.01 8.30 -0.66
N VAL A 12 31.84 9.30 -1.52
CA VAL A 12 30.55 9.98 -1.71
C VAL A 12 29.49 9.03 -2.27
N ILE A 13 29.83 8.27 -3.32
CA ILE A 13 28.91 7.27 -3.91
C ILE A 13 28.55 6.20 -2.87
N PHE A 14 29.53 5.73 -2.10
CA PHE A 14 29.31 4.74 -1.06
C PHE A 14 28.40 5.27 0.06
N GLY A 15 28.63 6.50 0.53
CA GLY A 15 27.79 7.15 1.53
C GLY A 15 26.35 7.34 1.04
N MET A 16 26.17 7.72 -0.22
CA MET A 16 24.85 7.85 -0.85
C MET A 16 24.12 6.51 -0.93
N PHE A 17 24.82 5.43 -1.31
CA PHE A 17 24.26 4.09 -1.33
C PHE A 17 23.83 3.62 0.07
N ILE A 18 24.65 3.85 1.09
CA ILE A 18 24.30 3.56 2.49
C ILE A 18 23.06 4.33 2.93
N CYS A 19 22.95 5.61 2.57
CA CYS A 19 21.80 6.44 2.92
C CYS A 19 20.49 5.85 2.37
N PHE A 20 20.47 5.39 1.12
CA PHE A 20 19.29 4.74 0.53
C PHE A 20 18.94 3.42 1.22
N ILE A 21 19.95 2.63 1.64
CA ILE A 21 19.72 1.42 2.44
C ILE A 21 19.06 1.76 3.76
N PHE A 22 19.59 2.72 4.51
CA PHE A 22 19.00 3.14 5.79
C PHE A 22 17.57 3.65 5.60
N LEU A 23 17.32 4.46 4.58
CA LEU A 23 15.98 4.97 4.28
C LEU A 23 14.99 3.81 4.01
N GLU A 24 15.35 2.84 3.18
CA GLU A 24 14.52 1.67 2.89
C GLU A 24 14.24 0.84 4.16
N ILE A 25 15.26 0.61 4.98
CA ILE A 25 15.13 -0.13 6.25
C ILE A 25 14.17 0.60 7.19
N SER A 26 14.40 1.90 7.44
CA SER A 26 13.56 2.71 8.32
C SER A 26 12.10 2.71 7.85
N MET A 27 11.87 2.88 6.54
CA MET A 27 10.51 2.80 6.00
C MET A 27 9.92 1.40 6.20
N ARG A 28 10.64 0.31 5.92
CA ARG A 28 10.16 -1.06 6.13
C ARG A 28 9.76 -1.33 7.57
N LEU A 29 10.60 -0.91 8.52
CA LEU A 29 10.31 -1.03 9.96
C LEU A 29 9.04 -0.28 10.33
N GLY A 30 8.85 0.95 9.83
CA GLY A 30 7.64 1.72 10.07
C GLY A 30 6.37 1.01 9.57
N GLY A 31 6.41 0.42 8.37
CA GLY A 31 5.24 -0.34 7.87
C GLY A 31 5.02 -1.67 8.58
N GLN A 32 6.09 -2.35 9.00
CA GLN A 32 5.96 -3.57 9.80
C GLN A 32 5.36 -3.29 11.18
N ALA A 33 5.68 -2.16 11.81
CA ALA A 33 5.08 -1.76 13.07
C ALA A 33 3.56 -1.60 12.93
N LEU A 34 3.09 -0.92 11.87
CA LEU A 34 1.65 -0.78 11.59
C LEU A 34 0.96 -2.14 11.37
N LEU A 35 1.55 -3.01 10.56
CA LEU A 35 1.04 -4.36 10.33
C LEU A 35 1.06 -5.20 11.61
N PHE A 36 2.05 -5.02 12.49
CA PHE A 36 2.13 -5.73 13.76
C PHE A 36 0.99 -5.33 14.71
N PHE A 37 0.64 -4.05 14.78
CA PHE A 37 -0.53 -3.59 15.54
C PHE A 37 -1.83 -4.13 14.96
N GLN A 38 -1.95 -4.18 13.63
CA GLN A 38 -3.10 -4.80 12.94
C GLN A 38 -3.19 -6.31 13.24
N GLU A 39 -2.07 -7.02 13.16
CA GLU A 39 -1.98 -8.46 13.46
C GLU A 39 -2.27 -8.79 14.92
N SER A 40 -1.83 -7.96 15.85
CA SER A 40 -2.13 -8.15 17.27
C SER A 40 -3.63 -8.08 17.55
N LYS A 41 -4.34 -7.15 16.89
CA LYS A 41 -5.80 -7.07 16.94
C LYS A 41 -6.48 -8.28 16.30
N ASN A 42 -5.89 -8.84 15.24
CA ASN A 42 -6.39 -10.05 14.59
C ASN A 42 -6.17 -11.31 15.46
N LYS A 43 -5.03 -11.41 16.16
CA LYS A 43 -4.63 -12.58 16.95
C LYS A 43 -5.46 -12.82 18.20
N ALA A 44 -5.96 -11.75 18.83
CA ALA A 44 -6.78 -11.85 20.05
C ALA A 44 -8.07 -12.70 19.87
N PHE A 45 -8.40 -13.11 18.63
CA PHE A 45 -9.66 -13.75 18.30
C PHE A 45 -9.55 -14.99 17.39
N LEU A 46 -8.33 -15.53 17.20
CA LEU A 46 -8.12 -16.73 16.37
C LEU A 46 -8.77 -18.00 16.96
N ASP A 47 -8.99 -18.04 18.27
CA ASP A 47 -9.47 -19.23 19.00
C ASP A 47 -11.00 -19.37 19.05
N ALA A 48 -11.75 -18.43 18.49
CA ALA A 48 -13.22 -18.50 18.48
C ALA A 48 -13.73 -19.44 17.38
N LYS A 49 -13.70 -20.76 17.67
CA LYS A 49 -14.07 -21.84 16.72
C LYS A 49 -15.48 -21.71 16.13
N ASP A 50 -16.42 -21.11 16.86
CA ASP A 50 -17.83 -21.00 16.43
C ASP A 50 -18.15 -19.70 15.67
N ASN A 51 -17.16 -18.82 15.49
CA ASN A 51 -17.38 -17.55 14.79
C ASN A 51 -17.29 -17.73 13.27
N ILE A 52 -18.18 -17.05 12.53
CA ILE A 52 -18.03 -16.87 11.08
C ILE A 52 -16.88 -15.89 10.85
N LYS A 53 -15.82 -16.40 10.22
CA LYS A 53 -14.58 -15.67 9.95
C LYS A 53 -14.68 -14.94 8.61
N ILE A 54 -14.53 -13.63 8.64
CA ILE A 54 -14.52 -12.76 7.48
C ILE A 54 -13.11 -12.18 7.33
N LEU A 55 -12.49 -12.39 6.18
CA LEU A 55 -11.20 -11.79 5.83
C LEU A 55 -11.44 -10.56 4.96
N CYS A 56 -11.08 -9.38 5.45
CA CYS A 56 -11.14 -8.14 4.70
C CYS A 56 -9.77 -7.81 4.11
N LEU A 57 -9.69 -7.79 2.78
CA LEU A 57 -8.49 -7.43 2.01
C LEU A 57 -8.71 -6.09 1.31
N GLY A 58 -7.63 -5.35 1.11
CA GLY A 58 -7.70 -4.11 0.37
C GLY A 58 -6.49 -3.23 0.54
N GLU A 59 -6.67 -1.97 0.15
CA GLU A 59 -5.60 -0.98 0.10
C GLU A 59 -5.65 -0.07 1.35
N SER A 60 -5.30 1.22 1.23
CA SER A 60 -5.28 2.16 2.36
C SER A 60 -6.64 2.33 3.05
N THR A 61 -7.72 2.28 2.28
CA THR A 61 -9.10 2.41 2.76
C THR A 61 -9.53 1.24 3.66
N THR A 62 -8.99 0.04 3.43
CA THR A 62 -9.17 -1.13 4.30
C THR A 62 -8.12 -1.17 5.41
N ALA A 63 -6.88 -0.79 5.11
CA ALA A 63 -5.76 -0.84 6.05
C ALA A 63 -5.95 0.05 7.28
N ARG A 64 -6.65 1.19 7.11
CA ARG A 64 -6.99 2.13 8.17
C ARG A 64 -7.83 1.42 9.23
N GLY A 65 -7.17 0.89 10.26
CA GLY A 65 -7.80 0.18 11.37
C GLY A 65 -8.43 1.14 12.39
N GLY A 66 -8.89 0.59 13.52
CA GLY A 66 -9.61 1.35 14.55
C GLY A 66 -11.11 1.11 14.49
N GLU A 67 -11.84 1.62 15.48
CA GLU A 67 -13.28 1.33 15.65
C GLU A 67 -14.13 1.87 14.49
N GLU A 68 -13.75 3.03 13.95
CA GLU A 68 -14.40 3.67 12.79
C GLU A 68 -13.98 3.06 11.44
N SER A 69 -13.10 2.07 11.43
CA SER A 69 -12.72 1.40 10.19
C SER A 69 -13.89 0.59 9.64
N TRP A 70 -14.07 0.57 8.32
CA TRP A 70 -15.16 -0.19 7.72
C TRP A 70 -15.12 -1.69 8.07
N PRO A 71 -13.96 -2.37 8.26
CA PRO A 71 -13.94 -3.76 8.73
C PRO A 71 -14.43 -3.90 10.17
N SER A 72 -14.10 -2.95 11.05
CA SER A 72 -14.61 -2.93 12.43
C SER A 72 -16.11 -2.63 12.49
N GLN A 73 -16.58 -1.68 11.69
CA GLN A 73 -18.01 -1.38 11.56
C GLN A 73 -18.79 -2.57 10.99
N LEU A 74 -18.21 -3.30 10.01
CA LEU A 74 -18.80 -4.54 9.49
C LEU A 74 -18.96 -5.59 10.60
N GLU A 75 -17.93 -5.84 11.40
CA GLU A 75 -17.99 -6.77 12.53
C GLU A 75 -19.10 -6.37 13.51
N TYR A 76 -19.13 -5.08 13.89
CA TYR A 76 -20.12 -4.54 14.81
C TYR A 76 -21.55 -4.71 14.27
N ILE A 77 -21.81 -4.26 13.04
CA ILE A 77 -23.14 -4.30 12.42
C ILE A 77 -23.64 -5.74 12.28
N LEU A 78 -22.78 -6.68 11.86
CA LEU A 78 -23.16 -8.09 11.71
C LEU A 78 -23.49 -8.75 13.05
N ASN A 79 -22.71 -8.47 14.09
CA ASN A 79 -22.95 -9.00 15.42
C ASN A 79 -24.21 -8.40 16.07
N VAL A 80 -24.48 -7.10 15.87
CA VAL A 80 -25.72 -6.46 16.39
C VAL A 80 -26.96 -7.01 15.69
N ARG A 81 -26.88 -7.31 14.39
CA ARG A 81 -28.02 -7.79 13.59
C ARG A 81 -28.26 -9.29 13.70
N SER A 82 -27.37 -10.05 14.34
CA SER A 82 -27.43 -11.50 14.39
C SER A 82 -27.60 -12.01 15.80
N ILE A 83 -28.66 -12.78 16.04
CA ILE A 83 -28.97 -13.30 17.38
C ILE A 83 -28.19 -14.60 17.67
N ASN A 84 -28.04 -15.47 16.68
CA ASN A 84 -27.48 -16.82 16.84
C ASN A 84 -26.13 -17.04 16.14
N LYS A 85 -25.56 -15.99 15.55
CA LYS A 85 -24.29 -16.05 14.82
C LYS A 85 -23.36 -14.98 15.33
N LYS A 86 -22.12 -15.36 15.58
CA LYS A 86 -21.03 -14.43 15.87
C LYS A 86 -20.13 -14.29 14.67
N PHE A 87 -19.72 -13.07 14.38
CA PHE A 87 -18.86 -12.74 13.27
C PHE A 87 -17.54 -12.21 13.80
N LYS A 88 -16.46 -12.63 13.15
CA LYS A 88 -15.13 -12.08 13.38
C LYS A 88 -14.54 -11.61 12.06
N VAL A 89 -14.12 -10.35 12.03
CA VAL A 89 -13.48 -9.72 10.88
C VAL A 89 -11.98 -9.61 11.13
N PHE A 90 -11.20 -10.14 10.19
CA PHE A 90 -9.75 -10.00 10.12
C PHE A 90 -9.42 -8.93 9.09
N ASN A 91 -8.86 -7.81 9.55
CA ASN A 91 -8.42 -6.76 8.65
C ASN A 91 -7.00 -7.06 8.18
N LYS A 92 -6.84 -7.25 6.86
CA LYS A 92 -5.57 -7.47 6.16
C LYS A 92 -5.35 -6.47 5.03
N GLY A 93 -5.91 -5.26 5.16
CA GLY A 93 -5.63 -4.16 4.26
C GLY A 93 -4.17 -3.70 4.36
N ILE A 94 -3.58 -3.34 3.22
CA ILE A 94 -2.19 -2.89 3.10
C ILE A 94 -2.17 -1.51 2.45
N GLU A 95 -1.51 -0.53 3.07
CA GLU A 95 -1.44 0.82 2.50
C GLU A 95 -0.59 0.90 1.23
N GLY A 96 -1.06 1.65 0.23
CA GLY A 96 -0.29 2.01 -0.96
C GLY A 96 0.11 0.83 -1.84
N VAL A 97 -0.77 -0.17 -1.95
CA VAL A 97 -0.58 -1.35 -2.80
C VAL A 97 -1.59 -1.38 -3.93
N GLU A 98 -1.21 -2.02 -5.03
CA GLU A 98 -2.06 -2.34 -6.18
C GLU A 98 -2.71 -3.72 -5.97
N SER A 99 -3.75 -4.04 -6.74
CA SER A 99 -4.47 -5.33 -6.68
C SER A 99 -3.56 -6.55 -6.85
N SER A 100 -2.47 -6.42 -7.60
CA SER A 100 -1.48 -7.49 -7.81
C SER A 100 -0.80 -7.95 -6.50
N VAL A 101 -0.60 -7.03 -5.56
CA VAL A 101 -0.02 -7.33 -4.24
C VAL A 101 -1.06 -7.97 -3.33
N ILE A 102 -2.33 -7.58 -3.46
CA ILE A 102 -3.42 -8.24 -2.73
C ILE A 102 -3.52 -9.69 -3.18
N LEU A 103 -3.51 -9.93 -4.50
CA LEU A 103 -3.59 -11.27 -5.07
C LEU A 103 -2.38 -12.13 -4.69
N SER A 104 -1.16 -11.58 -4.70
CA SER A 104 0.05 -12.33 -4.31
C SER A 104 0.07 -12.78 -2.85
N ASN A 105 -0.75 -12.17 -1.99
CA ASN A 105 -0.87 -12.54 -0.57
C ASN A 105 -2.17 -13.30 -0.27
N LEU A 106 -3.03 -13.52 -1.26
CA LEU A 106 -4.37 -14.07 -1.04
C LEU A 106 -4.30 -15.49 -0.45
N GLU A 107 -3.55 -16.38 -1.08
CA GLU A 107 -3.45 -17.78 -0.66
C GLU A 107 -2.90 -17.91 0.76
N GLN A 108 -1.80 -17.21 1.07
CA GLN A 108 -1.21 -17.21 2.41
C GLN A 108 -2.19 -16.69 3.47
N ASN A 109 -2.99 -15.67 3.16
CA ASN A 109 -4.00 -15.17 4.11
C ASN A 109 -5.16 -16.15 4.27
N ILE A 110 -5.62 -16.81 3.21
CA ILE A 110 -6.65 -17.85 3.28
C ILE A 110 -6.16 -19.01 4.15
N GLU A 111 -4.94 -19.49 3.90
CA GLU A 111 -4.34 -20.58 4.67
C GLU A 111 -4.23 -20.23 6.16
N LYS A 112 -3.73 -19.02 6.46
CA LYS A 112 -3.52 -18.55 7.84
C LYS A 112 -4.81 -18.34 8.63
N TYR A 113 -5.84 -17.72 8.02
CA TYR A 113 -7.05 -17.31 8.74
C TYR A 113 -8.21 -18.28 8.60
N GLN A 114 -8.17 -19.17 7.59
CA GLN A 114 -9.27 -20.10 7.25
C GLN A 114 -10.64 -19.40 7.23
N PRO A 115 -10.81 -18.32 6.44
CA PRO A 115 -12.03 -17.53 6.46
C PRO A 115 -13.20 -18.28 5.81
N ASN A 116 -14.42 -18.01 6.28
CA ASN A 116 -15.65 -18.44 5.61
C ASN A 116 -16.04 -17.48 4.48
N VAL A 117 -15.67 -16.20 4.61
CA VAL A 117 -15.98 -15.14 3.65
C VAL A 117 -14.74 -14.28 3.44
N VAL A 118 -14.47 -13.92 2.19
CA VAL A 118 -13.44 -12.93 1.84
C VAL A 118 -14.13 -11.72 1.23
N VAL A 119 -13.85 -10.53 1.76
CA VAL A 119 -14.33 -9.25 1.23
C VAL A 119 -13.12 -8.47 0.75
N VAL A 120 -13.13 -8.04 -0.51
CA VAL A 120 -12.00 -7.34 -1.12
C VAL A 120 -12.43 -5.97 -1.60
N MET A 121 -11.69 -4.94 -1.23
CA MET A 121 -11.85 -3.58 -1.73
C MET A 121 -10.52 -3.09 -2.32
N MET A 122 -10.44 -3.03 -3.64
CA MET A 122 -9.21 -2.77 -4.40
C MET A 122 -9.50 -2.02 -5.69
N GLY A 123 -8.45 -1.47 -6.30
CA GLY A 123 -8.49 -0.86 -7.64
C GLY A 123 -8.25 0.64 -7.65
N VAL A 124 -8.22 1.32 -6.50
CA VAL A 124 -7.99 2.79 -6.46
C VAL A 124 -6.54 3.14 -6.78
N ASN A 125 -5.58 2.27 -6.42
CA ASN A 125 -4.17 2.44 -6.80
C ASN A 125 -3.82 1.77 -8.14
N ASP A 126 -4.75 1.06 -8.77
CA ASP A 126 -4.51 0.41 -10.05
C ASP A 126 -4.44 1.45 -11.18
N ASN A 127 -3.54 1.20 -12.13
CA ASN A 127 -3.28 2.07 -13.28
C ASN A 127 -3.02 1.20 -14.52
N PRO A 128 -2.97 1.78 -15.74
CA PRO A 128 -2.68 1.02 -16.95
C PRO A 128 -1.36 0.23 -16.91
N GLY A 129 -0.40 0.61 -16.05
CA GLY A 129 0.86 -0.09 -15.80
C GLY A 129 0.85 -1.01 -14.57
N THR A 130 -0.31 -1.27 -13.98
CA THR A 130 -0.47 -2.28 -12.94
C THR A 130 -0.15 -3.65 -13.51
N ILE A 131 0.66 -4.40 -12.78
CA ILE A 131 1.10 -5.72 -13.23
C ILE A 131 -0.08 -6.66 -13.09
N LYS A 132 -0.44 -7.35 -14.18
CA LYS A 132 -1.31 -8.51 -14.07
C LYS A 132 -0.56 -9.59 -13.31
N TYR A 133 -1.07 -9.96 -12.15
CA TYR A 133 -0.44 -11.00 -11.36
C TYR A 133 -0.58 -12.33 -12.09
N GLU A 134 0.55 -12.97 -12.32
CA GLU A 134 0.68 -14.32 -12.82
C GLU A 134 1.65 -15.02 -11.86
N ASP A 135 1.34 -16.25 -11.46
CA ASP A 135 2.20 -17.00 -10.54
C ASP A 135 3.43 -17.53 -11.28
N ASN A 136 4.39 -16.64 -11.52
CA ASN A 136 5.65 -16.94 -12.15
C ASN A 136 6.79 -16.11 -11.57
N PHE A 137 8.02 -16.57 -11.78
CA PHE A 137 9.22 -15.95 -11.24
C PHE A 137 9.43 -14.49 -11.70
N LYS A 138 9.02 -14.17 -12.94
CA LYS A 138 9.17 -12.80 -13.48
C LYS A 138 8.23 -11.83 -12.77
N THR A 139 6.98 -12.20 -12.58
CA THR A 139 5.99 -11.38 -11.86
C THR A 139 6.40 -11.22 -10.40
N GLY A 140 6.86 -12.29 -9.74
CA GLY A 140 7.37 -12.22 -8.37
C GLY A 140 8.56 -11.27 -8.21
N THR A 141 9.56 -11.36 -9.10
CA THR A 141 10.73 -10.45 -9.06
C THR A 141 10.35 -9.00 -9.38
N LEU A 142 9.44 -8.78 -10.32
CA LEU A 142 8.97 -7.43 -10.65
C LEU A 142 8.18 -6.80 -9.50
N LEU A 143 7.33 -7.59 -8.83
CA LEU A 143 6.60 -7.14 -7.62
C LEU A 143 7.57 -6.86 -6.47
N PHE A 144 8.63 -7.66 -6.32
CA PHE A 144 9.69 -7.39 -5.35
C PHE A 144 10.39 -6.05 -5.63
N LEU A 145 10.74 -5.76 -6.89
CA LEU A 145 11.35 -4.49 -7.29
C LEU A 145 10.39 -3.30 -7.09
N LYS A 146 9.11 -3.44 -7.47
CA LYS A 146 8.09 -2.43 -7.16
C LYS A 146 7.82 -2.30 -5.65
N GLY A 147 8.24 -3.29 -4.85
CA GLY A 147 8.14 -3.31 -3.40
C GLY A 147 9.13 -2.37 -2.69
N PHE A 148 10.15 -1.85 -3.38
CA PHE A 148 11.07 -0.86 -2.80
C PHE A 148 10.32 0.45 -2.48
N ARG A 149 10.34 0.83 -1.20
CA ARG A 149 9.61 2.01 -0.71
C ARG A 149 10.29 3.30 -1.16
N VAL A 150 11.61 3.29 -1.30
CA VAL A 150 12.38 4.40 -1.89
C VAL A 150 11.95 4.66 -3.34
N TYR A 151 11.81 3.61 -4.15
CA TYR A 151 11.32 3.74 -5.52
C TYR A 151 9.91 4.35 -5.56
N LYS A 152 9.00 3.85 -4.70
CA LYS A 152 7.65 4.43 -4.57
C LYS A 152 7.69 5.90 -4.17
N LEU A 153 8.54 6.27 -3.21
CA LEU A 153 8.70 7.65 -2.77
C LEU A 153 9.16 8.55 -3.92
N ILE A 154 10.20 8.14 -4.66
CA ILE A 154 10.70 8.87 -5.82
C ILE A 154 9.60 9.02 -6.88
N LYS A 155 8.89 7.93 -7.20
CA LYS A 155 7.77 7.94 -8.15
C LYS A 155 6.68 8.93 -7.73
N THR A 156 6.30 8.94 -6.45
CA THR A 156 5.27 9.86 -5.92
C THR A 156 5.73 11.31 -5.97
N ILE A 157 6.99 11.59 -5.60
CA ILE A 157 7.56 12.95 -5.70
C ILE A 157 7.55 13.42 -7.15
N TRP A 158 7.98 12.56 -8.08
CA TRP A 158 8.02 12.87 -9.50
C TRP A 158 6.62 13.16 -10.06
N SER A 159 5.65 12.29 -9.78
CA SER A 159 4.26 12.46 -10.17
C SER A 159 3.66 13.76 -9.63
N ASN A 160 3.96 14.12 -8.38
CA ASN A 160 3.50 15.39 -7.80
C ASN A 160 4.14 16.62 -8.48
N ILE A 161 5.42 16.54 -8.86
CA ILE A 161 6.09 17.61 -9.61
C ILE A 161 5.45 17.76 -11.00
N GLU A 162 5.26 16.66 -11.72
CA GLU A 162 4.61 16.65 -13.04
C GLU A 162 3.21 17.26 -12.97
N ASN A 163 2.40 16.81 -12.01
CA ASN A 163 1.05 17.33 -11.80
C ASN A 163 1.07 18.83 -11.51
N LYS A 164 2.00 19.31 -10.67
CA LYS A 164 2.11 20.75 -10.36
C LYS A 164 2.52 21.57 -11.59
N ILE A 165 3.45 21.07 -12.40
CA ILE A 165 3.87 21.72 -13.65
C ILE A 165 2.71 21.77 -14.65
N MET A 166 1.96 20.67 -14.79
CA MET A 166 0.78 20.62 -15.66
C MET A 166 -0.29 21.62 -15.20
N THR A 167 -0.60 21.68 -13.91
CA THR A 167 -1.56 22.65 -13.37
C THR A 167 -1.13 24.09 -13.64
N MET A 168 0.16 24.42 -13.48
CA MET A 168 0.66 25.77 -13.80
C MET A 168 0.48 26.11 -15.29
N ARG A 169 0.83 25.18 -16.20
CA ARG A 169 0.64 25.37 -17.64
C ARG A 169 -0.83 25.55 -18.03
N THR A 170 -1.74 24.78 -17.42
CA THR A 170 -3.18 24.92 -17.67
C THR A 170 -3.70 26.28 -17.19
N MET A 171 -3.21 26.78 -16.04
CA MET A 171 -3.57 28.12 -15.57
C MET A 171 -3.05 29.21 -16.49
N ASP A 172 -1.80 29.12 -16.96
CA ASP A 172 -1.23 30.08 -17.92
C ASP A 172 -2.05 30.15 -19.22
N LEU A 173 -2.52 28.99 -19.72
CA LEU A 173 -3.38 28.91 -20.89
C LEU A 173 -4.77 29.54 -20.66
N ILE A 174 -5.39 29.32 -19.50
CA ILE A 174 -6.67 29.93 -19.14
C ILE A 174 -6.51 31.47 -19.07
N TYR A 175 -5.48 31.97 -18.39
CA TYR A 175 -5.21 33.41 -18.31
C TYR A 175 -4.94 34.05 -19.67
N GLN A 176 -4.29 33.33 -20.60
CA GLN A 176 -4.12 33.84 -21.96
C GLN A 176 -5.45 33.91 -22.72
N VAL A 177 -6.30 32.88 -22.63
CA VAL A 177 -7.62 32.88 -23.29
C VAL A 177 -8.51 33.99 -22.76
N ASP A 178 -8.59 34.16 -21.44
CA ASP A 178 -9.38 35.24 -20.82
C ASP A 178 -8.89 36.64 -21.26
N ALA A 179 -7.57 36.83 -21.40
CA ALA A 179 -7.00 38.09 -21.88
C ALA A 179 -7.29 38.42 -23.36
N PHE A 180 -7.70 37.42 -24.17
CA PHE A 180 -8.11 37.63 -25.57
C PHE A 180 -9.63 37.82 -25.72
N GLU A 181 -10.45 37.44 -24.74
CA GLU A 181 -11.91 37.66 -24.77
C GLU A 181 -12.31 39.07 -24.26
N ASP A 182 -11.41 39.78 -23.57
CA ASP A 182 -11.62 41.15 -23.06
C ASP A 182 -11.21 42.28 -24.04
N VAL A 183 -10.95 41.98 -25.32
CA VAL A 183 -10.60 42.95 -26.39
C VAL A 183 -11.64 42.96 -27.50
#